data_AF-A0A512MEU6-F1
#
_entry.id   AF-A0A512MEU6-F1
#
_cell.length_a   1.000
_cell.length_b   1.000
_cell.length_c   1.000
_cell.angle_alpha   90.00
_cell.angle_beta   90.00
_cell.angle_gamma   90.00
#
_symmetry.space_group_name_H-M   'P 1'
#
loop_
_entity.id
_entity.type
_entity.pdbx_description
1 polymer ?
#
loop_
_entity_poly.entity_id
_entity_poly.type
_entity_poly.pdbx_seq_one_letter_code
_entity_poly.pdbx_strand_id
1 'polypeptide(L)' 'MEKKSLPIMYGLPDFNERTRARGAATGKRFPHAGIPLEGGCLVDAKNPKEALMLVCAECQRELREWNEAYDKEHGAPR' A
#
# COMPACT_ATOMS: atom_id res chain seq x y z
N MET A 1 -0.25 -14.24 10.93
CA MET A 1 0.57 -13.02 10.83
C MET A 1 1.98 -13.43 10.46
N GLU A 2 2.60 -12.74 9.52
CA GLU A 2 3.96 -13.02 9.05
C GLU A 2 4.78 -11.73 8.98
N LYS A 3 6.08 -11.81 9.29
CA LYS A 3 7.00 -10.68 9.10
C LYS A 3 7.35 -10.57 7.63
N LYS A 4 7.07 -9.43 7.01
CA LYS A 4 7.34 -9.19 5.60
C LYS A 4 8.10 -7.88 5.42
N SER A 5 9.11 -7.88 4.55
CA SER A 5 9.76 -6.65 4.10
C SER A 5 8.82 -5.93 3.14
N LEU A 6 8.49 -4.67 3.42
CA LEU A 6 7.66 -3.82 2.59
C LEU A 6 8.45 -2.58 2.16
N PRO A 7 8.28 -2.11 0.91
CA PRO A 7 8.98 -0.91 0.45
C PRO A 7 8.49 0.33 1.20
N ILE A 8 9.42 1.24 1.46
CA ILE A 8 9.14 2.59 1.94
C ILE A 8 9.14 3.52 0.73
N MET A 9 8.02 4.18 0.48
CA MET A 9 7.87 5.19 -0.56
C MET A 9 8.25 6.56 0.02
N TYR A 10 9.26 7.18 -0.60
CA TYR A 10 9.66 8.55 -0.29
C TYR A 10 9.26 9.51 -1.42
N GLY A 11 9.16 10.79 -1.07
CA GLY A 11 8.75 11.84 -2.00
C GLY A 11 7.24 12.05 -2.00
N LEU A 12 6.75 12.76 -3.01
CA LEU A 12 5.32 13.00 -3.19
C LEU A 12 4.69 11.78 -3.89
N PRO A 13 3.79 11.02 -3.23
CA PRO A 13 3.13 9.91 -3.88
C PRO A 13 2.26 10.40 -5.04
N ASP A 14 2.13 9.59 -6.09
CA ASP A 14 1.22 9.87 -7.19
C ASP A 14 -0.23 9.81 -6.67
N PHE A 15 -0.86 10.97 -6.54
CA PHE A 15 -2.24 11.14 -6.07
C PHE A 15 -3.24 10.99 -7.23
N ASN A 16 -3.20 9.87 -7.93
CA ASN A 16 -4.26 9.49 -8.85
C ASN A 16 -5.53 9.03 -8.10
N GLU A 17 -6.62 8.84 -8.84
CA GLU A 17 -7.91 8.46 -8.25
C GLU A 17 -7.83 7.11 -7.51
N ARG A 18 -7.09 6.15 -8.09
CA ARG A 18 -6.91 4.82 -7.53
C ARG A 18 -6.11 4.83 -6.23
N THR A 19 -5.01 5.58 -6.15
CA THR A 19 -4.22 5.67 -4.91
C THR A 19 -5.01 6.32 -3.79
N ARG A 20 -5.86 7.31 -4.09
CA ARG A 20 -6.81 7.90 -3.12
C ARG A 20 -7.87 6.90 -2.66
N ALA A 21 -8.51 6.18 -3.60
CA ALA A 21 -9.51 5.17 -3.28
C ALA A 21 -8.91 4.05 -2.40
N ARG A 22 -7.70 3.59 -2.75
CA ARG A 22 -6.97 2.59 -1.97
C ARG A 22 -6.65 3.09 -0.58
N GLY A 23 -6.12 4.31 -0.44
CA GLY A 23 -5.83 4.91 0.87
C GLY A 23 -7.06 5.01 1.77
N ALA A 24 -8.20 5.42 1.21
CA ALA A 24 -9.48 5.47 1.92
C ALA A 24 -9.97 4.08 2.36
N ALA A 25 -9.75 3.04 1.54
CA ALA A 25 -10.11 1.67 1.87
C ALA A 25 -9.17 1.05 2.93
N THR A 26 -7.86 1.23 2.80
CA THR A 26 -6.85 0.59 3.66
C THR A 26 -6.89 1.10 5.09
N GLY A 27 -7.12 2.40 5.30
CA GLY A 27 -7.18 3.00 6.64
C GLY A 27 -8.37 2.53 7.49
N LYS A 28 -9.39 1.91 6.87
CA LYS A 28 -10.61 1.45 7.57
C LYS A 28 -10.86 -0.05 7.48
N ARG A 29 -10.54 -0.68 6.35
CA ARG A 29 -10.88 -2.09 6.08
C ARG A 29 -9.71 -3.05 6.23
N PHE A 30 -8.47 -2.62 6.00
CA PHE A 30 -7.33 -3.54 5.88
C PHE A 30 -6.08 -3.05 6.64
N PRO A 31 -6.16 -2.81 7.96
CA PRO A 31 -5.08 -2.17 8.75
C PRO A 31 -3.78 -3.00 8.82
N HIS A 32 -3.84 -4.30 8.52
CA HIS A 32 -2.71 -5.22 8.56
C HIS A 32 -2.36 -5.82 7.19
N ALA A 33 -2.90 -5.26 6.11
CA ALA A 33 -2.43 -5.62 4.77
C ALA A 33 -1.05 -5.00 4.52
N GLY A 34 -0.19 -5.71 3.79
CA GLY A 34 1.16 -5.28 3.46
C GLY A 34 1.16 -4.18 2.40
N ILE A 35 0.83 -2.96 2.80
CA ILE A 35 0.88 -1.77 1.95
C ILE A 35 2.27 -1.10 2.07
N PRO A 36 2.78 -0.49 0.99
CA PRO A 36 3.98 0.34 1.06
C PRO A 36 3.84 1.40 2.15
N LEU A 37 4.92 1.63 2.90
CA LEU A 37 4.95 2.63 3.96
C LEU A 37 5.31 4.00 3.39
N GLU A 38 4.75 5.06 3.95
CA GLU A 38 5.13 6.42 3.58
C GLU A 38 6.33 6.86 4.43
N GLY A 39 7.49 7.05 3.80
CA GLY A 39 8.72 7.51 4.42
C GLY A 39 8.84 9.03 4.53
N GLY A 40 7.86 9.77 4.01
CA GLY A 40 7.84 11.23 3.94
C GLY A 40 8.56 11.80 2.71
N CYS A 41 8.71 13.13 2.68
CA CYS A 41 9.20 13.84 1.49
C CYS A 41 10.73 13.81 1.32
N LEU A 42 11.49 13.36 2.32
CA LEU A 42 12.95 13.41 2.31
C LEU A 42 13.56 12.19 1.61
N VAL A 43 14.25 12.42 0.50
CA VAL A 43 14.95 11.38 -0.27
C VAL A 43 16.46 11.56 -0.08
N ASP A 44 17.01 11.06 1.02
CA ASP A 44 18.47 10.90 1.18
C ASP A 44 18.86 9.47 0.76
N ALA A 45 20.04 9.32 0.16
CA ALA A 45 20.63 8.03 -0.18
C ALA A 45 20.80 7.10 1.04
N LYS A 46 20.89 7.65 2.26
CA LYS A 46 21.01 6.88 3.51
C LYS A 46 19.67 6.39 4.07
N ASN A 47 18.54 6.81 3.51
CA ASN A 47 17.24 6.42 4.04
C ASN A 47 16.95 4.93 3.75
N PRO A 48 16.36 4.20 4.72
CA PRO A 48 16.02 2.79 4.54
C PRO A 48 14.99 2.65 3.43
N LYS A 49 15.18 1.70 2.50
CA LYS A 49 14.26 1.51 1.37
C LYS A 49 13.10 0.55 1.68
N GLU A 50 13.21 -0.19 2.77
CA GLU A 50 12.25 -1.20 3.19
C GLU A 50 12.08 -1.16 4.72
N ALA A 51 10.93 -1.61 5.20
CA ALA A 51 10.69 -1.88 6.61
C ALA A 51 10.09 -3.26 6.83
N LEU A 52 10.41 -3.85 7.98
CA LEU A 52 9.83 -5.11 8.40
C LEU A 52 8.48 -4.86 9.09
N MET A 53 7.41 -5.38 8.51
CA MET A 53 6.04 -5.22 9.02
C MET A 53 5.40 -6.57 9.31
N LEU A 54 4.47 -6.60 10.27
CA LEU A 54 3.63 -7.77 10.53
C LEU A 54 2.40 -7.70 9.63
N VAL A 55 2.29 -8.65 8.70
CA VAL A 55 1.23 -8.72 7.70
C VAL A 55 0.26 -9.86 8.03
N CYS A 56 -1.04 -9.57 7.93
CA CYS A 56 -2.08 -10.59 7.99
C CYS A 56 -2.35 -11.15 6.59
N ALA A 57 -2.21 -12.47 6.42
CA ALA A 57 -2.43 -13.13 5.13
C ALA A 57 -3.88 -12.95 4.62
N GLU A 58 -4.85 -12.95 5.54
CA GLU A 58 -6.26 -12.74 5.22
C GLU A 58 -6.54 -11.29 4.81
N CYS A 59 -6.08 -10.30 5.59
CA CYS A 59 -6.22 -8.89 5.20
C CYS A 59 -5.52 -8.59 3.86
N GLN A 60 -4.40 -9.26 3.57
CA GLN A 60 -3.73 -9.14 2.29
C GLN A 60 -4.56 -9.75 1.14
N ARG A 61 -5.26 -10.86 1.37
CA ARG A 61 -6.17 -11.46 0.39
C ARG A 61 -7.33 -10.53 0.10
N GLU A 62 -8.00 -10.02 1.13
CA GLU A 62 -9.12 -9.08 0.95
C GLU A 62 -8.69 -7.80 0.25
N LEU A 63 -7.50 -7.27 0.56
CA LEU A 63 -6.95 -6.13 -0.16
C LEU A 63 -6.75 -6.46 -1.65
N ARG A 64 -6.29 -7.66 -2.01
CA ARG A 64 -6.16 -8.07 -3.42
C ARG A 64 -7.52 -8.13 -4.11
N GLU A 65 -8.49 -8.79 -3.49
CA GLU A 65 -9.86 -8.89 -4.02
C GLU A 65 -10.50 -7.51 -4.21
N TRP A 66 -10.28 -6.60 -3.27
CA TRP A 66 -10.72 -5.21 -3.40
C TRP A 66 -10.06 -4.49 -4.57
N ASN A 67 -8.74 -4.65 -4.76
CA ASN A 67 -8.04 -4.04 -5.90
C ASN A 67 -8.56 -4.60 -7.24
N GLU A 68 -8.78 -5.92 -7.33
CA GLU A 68 -9.32 -6.56 -8.53
C GLU A 68 -10.73 -6.07 -8.86
N ALA A 69 -11.59 -5.94 -7.85
CA ALA A 69 -12.93 -5.38 -8.01
C ALA A 69 -12.88 -3.92 -8.49
N TYR A 70 -12.03 -3.09 -7.87
CA TYR A 70 -11.86 -1.69 -8.26
C TYR A 70 -11.34 -1.57 -9.70
N ASP A 71 -10.32 -2.34 -10.08
CA ASP A 71 -9.73 -2.31 -11.41
C ASP A 71 -10.71 -2.80 -12.49
N LYS A 72 -11.64 -3.71 -12.15
CA LYS A 72 -12.71 -4.15 -13.04
C LYS A 72 -13.75 -3.05 -13.29
N GLU A 73 -14.05 -2.24 -12.28
CA GLU A 73 -15.05 -1.16 -12.38
C GLU A 73 -14.50 0.12 -13.00
N HIS A 74 -13.24 0.46 -12.70
CA HIS A 74 -12.64 1.76 -13.06
C HIS A 74 -11.52 1.65 -14.11
N GLY A 75 -11.15 0.44 -14.51
CA GLY A 75 -10.00 0.17 -15.36
C GLY A 75 -8.70 0.07 -14.56
N ALA A 76 -7.83 -0.85 -14.98
CA ALA A 76 -6.51 -0.99 -14.36
C ALA A 76 -5.66 0.27 -14.60
N PRO A 77 -4.84 0.68 -13.62
CA PRO A 77 -3.89 1.77 -13.81
C PRO A 77 -2.94 1.41 -14.97
N ARG A 78 -2.74 2.36 -15.90
CA ARG A 78 -1.76 2.22 -17.00
C ARG A 78 -0.34 2.39 -16.49
#